data_AF-A0A1F7CZW8-F1
#
_entry.id   AF-A0A1F7CZW8-F1
#
_cell.length_a   1.000
_cell.length_b   1.000
_cell.length_c   1.000
_cell.angle_alpha   90.00
_cell.angle_beta   90.00
_cell.angle_gamma   90.00
#
_symmetry.space_group_name_H-M   'P 1'
#
loop_
_entity.id
_entity.type
_entity.pdbx_description
1 polymer ?
#
loop_
_entity_poly.entity_id
_entity_poly.type
_entity_poly.pdbx_seq_one_letter_code
_entity_poly.pdbx_strand_id
1 'polypeptide(L)' 'MMGYGFGFAPFGFLFMILWWGFLIVAIVALVKWLMRGSGTPGGKTPLNILKERYAKGEIGKKEFEERKKDLT' A
#
# COMPACT_ATOMS: atom_id res chain seq x y z
N MET A 1 7.51 46.78 24.02
CA MET A 1 7.81 45.33 24.11
C MET A 1 6.50 44.59 23.90
N MET A 2 6.26 44.04 22.70
CA MET A 2 4.99 43.41 22.35
C MET A 2 4.93 41.98 22.90
N GLY A 3 4.29 41.82 24.06
CA GLY A 3 3.94 40.53 24.64
C GLY A 3 2.54 40.10 24.23
N TYR A 4 2.38 39.61 23.00
CA TYR A 4 1.16 38.93 22.54
C TYR A 4 1.54 37.74 21.69
N GLY A 5 1.84 36.59 22.30
CA GLY A 5 2.25 35.42 21.52
C GLY A 5 2.27 34.06 22.22
N PHE A 6 1.80 33.96 23.46
CA PHE A 6 1.93 32.71 24.24
C PHE A 6 0.62 32.02 24.62
N GLY A 7 -0.55 32.60 24.31
CA GLY A 7 -1.85 32.02 24.67
C GLY A 7 -2.44 31.03 23.64
N PHE A 8 -2.09 31.18 22.36
CA PHE A 8 -2.63 30.36 21.25
C PHE A 8 -1.60 29.42 20.61
N ALA A 9 -0.34 29.47 21.05
CA ALA A 9 0.73 28.62 20.53
C ALA A 9 0.44 27.10 20.60
N PRO A 10 -0.12 26.54 21.70
CA PRO A 10 -0.39 25.10 21.75
C PRO A 10 -1.56 24.69 20.85
N PHE A 11 -2.57 25.56 20.68
CA PHE A 11 -3.70 25.30 19.77
C PHE A 11 -3.27 25.31 18.31
N GLY A 12 -2.40 26.24 17.91
CA GLY A 12 -1.83 26.27 16.56
C GLY A 12 -0.98 25.04 16.25
N PHE A 13 -0.14 24.61 17.20
CA PHE A 13 0.67 23.40 17.07
C PHE A 13 -0.17 22.13 16.95
N LEU A 14 -1.22 22.01 17.76
CA LEU A 14 -2.13 20.87 17.71
C LEU A 14 -2.90 20.82 16.38
N PHE A 15 -3.39 21.96 15.90
CA PHE A 15 -4.06 22.04 14.60
C PHE A 15 -3.12 21.67 13.44
N MET A 16 -1.85 22.10 13.52
CA MET A 16 -0.84 21.74 12.52
C MET A 16 -0.61 20.22 12.48
N ILE A 17 -0.44 19.57 13.63
CA ILE A 17 -0.28 18.10 13.69
C ILE A 17 -1.54 17.39 13.19
N LEU A 18 -2.73 17.86 13.59
CA LEU A 18 -4.00 17.29 13.12
C LEU A 18 -4.14 17.40 11.60
N TRP A 19 -3.78 18.56 11.02
CA TRP A 19 -3.80 18.78 9.58
C TRP A 19 -2.86 17.83 8.84
N TRP A 20 -1.61 17.70 9.30
CA TRP A 20 -0.65 16.74 8.75
C TRP A 20 -1.11 15.29 8.93
N GLY A 21 -1.66 14.94 10.09
CA GLY A 21 -2.22 13.61 10.36
C GLY A 21 -3.38 13.28 9.41
N PHE A 22 -4.28 14.22 9.19
CA PHE A 22 -5.39 14.06 8.24
C PHE A 22 -4.88 13.89 6.81
N LEU A 23 -3.88 14.66 6.39
CA LEU A 23 -3.24 14.52 5.08
C LEU A 23 -2.67 13.10 4.89
N ILE A 24 -1.93 12.59 5.88
CA ILE A 24 -1.36 11.23 5.85
C ILE A 24 -2.48 10.19 5.75
N VAL A 25 -3.52 10.31 6.58
CA VAL A 25 -4.67 9.39 6.57
C VAL A 25 -5.37 9.40 5.22
N ALA A 26 -5.58 10.57 4.61
CA ALA A 26 -6.19 10.70 3.29
C ALA A 26 -5.34 10.01 2.21
N ILE A 27 -4.02 10.22 2.21
CA ILE A 27 -3.10 9.55 1.27
C ILE A 27 -3.14 8.03 1.46
N VAL A 28 -3.03 7.54 2.70
CA VAL A 28 -3.09 6.10 3.01
C VAL A 28 -4.43 5.50 2.62
N ALA A 29 -5.54 6.19 2.89
CA ALA A 29 -6.87 5.76 2.49
C ALA A 29 -7.02 5.69 0.97
N LEU A 30 -6.50 6.69 0.24
CA LEU A 30 -6.51 6.71 -1.21
C LEU A 30 -5.68 5.55 -1.79
N VAL A 31 -4.46 5.35 -1.29
CA VAL A 31 -3.59 4.23 -1.69
C VAL A 31 -4.26 2.89 -1.38
N LYS A 32 -4.83 2.74 -0.18
CA LYS A 32 -5.54 1.51 0.22
C LYS A 32 -6.77 1.27 -0.64
N TRP A 33 -7.50 2.31 -1.02
CA TRP A 33 -8.65 2.21 -1.91
C TRP A 33 -8.23 1.87 -3.35
N LEU A 34 -7.16 2.48 -3.86
CA LEU A 34 -6.59 2.16 -5.18
C LEU A 34 -6.06 0.72 -5.23
N MET A 35 -5.36 0.28 -4.18
CA MET A 35 -4.87 -1.09 -4.02
C MET A 35 -6.02 -2.10 -3.86
N ARG A 36 -7.13 -1.69 -3.25
CA ARG A 36 -8.33 -2.53 -3.08
C ARG A 36 -9.21 -2.57 -4.33
N GLY A 37 -9.20 -1.52 -5.16
CA GLY A 37 -9.85 -1.50 -6.48
C GLY A 37 -9.05 -2.22 -7.57
N SER A 38 -7.73 -2.36 -7.39
CA SER A 38 -6.83 -3.13 -8.27
C SER A 38 -6.45 -4.51 -7.69
N GLY A 39 -7.05 -4.90 -6.57
CA GLY A 39 -6.68 -6.07 -5.80
C GLY A 39 -7.81 -7.09 -5.75
N THR A 40 -7.81 -8.04 -6.68
CA THR A 40 -8.17 -9.42 -6.35
C THR A 40 -7.55 -9.77 -4.99
N PRO A 41 -8.31 -10.34 -4.04
CA PRO A 41 -7.79 -10.68 -2.72
C PRO A 41 -6.80 -11.84 -2.85
N GLY A 42 -5.55 -11.52 -3.09
CA GLY A 42 -4.50 -12.50 -3.27
C GLY A 42 -3.23 -11.77 -3.60
N GLY A 43 -2.29 -11.77 -2.65
CA GLY A 43 -0.95 -11.25 -2.86
C GLY A 43 -0.42 -11.70 -4.22
N LYS A 44 0.27 -10.80 -4.90
CA LYS A 44 1.10 -11.12 -6.07
C LYS A 44 2.28 -11.97 -5.58
N THR A 45 1.99 -13.13 -5.04
CA THR A 45 2.96 -14.18 -4.79
C THR A 45 3.52 -14.56 -6.15
N PRO A 46 4.84 -14.79 -6.27
CA PRO A 46 5.47 -15.22 -7.53
C PRO A 46 4.70 -16.34 -8.27
N LEU A 47 3.99 -17.19 -7.53
CA LEU A 47 3.06 -18.22 -8.02
C LEU A 47 1.96 -17.70 -8.96
N ASN A 48 1.44 -16.48 -8.76
CA ASN A 48 0.36 -15.94 -9.60
C ASN A 48 0.89 -15.45 -10.96
N ILE A 49 2.11 -14.89 -10.99
CA ILE A 49 2.82 -14.56 -12.23
C ILE A 49 3.15 -15.84 -13.01
N LEU A 50 3.55 -16.91 -12.29
CA LEU A 50 3.80 -18.23 -12.87
C LEU A 50 2.53 -18.86 -13.48
N LYS A 51 1.38 -18.77 -12.81
CA LYS A 51 0.09 -19.26 -13.34
C LYS A 51 -0.35 -18.50 -14.59
N GLU A 52 -0.17 -17.18 -14.62
CA GLU A 52 -0.56 -16.36 -15.77
C GLU A 52 0.25 -16.75 -17.02
N ARG A 53 1.55 -17.01 -16.88
CA ARG A 53 2.42 -17.46 -17.99
C ARG A 53 2.16 -18.91 -18.40
N TYR A 54 1.80 -19.78 -17.46
CA TYR A 54 1.32 -21.13 -17.77
C TYR A 54 0.00 -21.10 -18.56
N ALA A 55 -0.95 -20.23 -18.18
CA ALA A 55 -2.21 -20.05 -18.90
C ALA A 55 -2.02 -19.43 -20.30
N LYS A 56 -1.00 -18.57 -20.46
CA LYS A 56 -0.56 -18.06 -21.77
C LYS A 56 0.19 -19.11 -22.61
N GLY A 57 0.51 -20.28 -22.04
CA GLY A 57 1.24 -21.34 -22.73
C GLY A 57 2.73 -21.07 -22.93
N GLU A 58 3.26 -19.98 -22.36
CA GLU A 58 4.68 -19.61 -22.44
C GLU A 58 5.58 -20.52 -21.59
N ILE A 59 5.00 -21.17 -20.58
CA ILE A 59 5.70 -22.07 -19.65
C ILE A 59 5.01 -23.43 -19.66
N GLY A 60 5.80 -24.50 -19.79
CA GLY A 60 5.30 -25.87 -19.76
C GLY A 60 4.94 -26.34 -18.35
N LYS A 61 4.00 -27.29 -18.23
CA LYS A 61 3.53 -27.85 -16.95
C LYS A 61 4.67 -28.33 -16.04
N LYS A 62 5.74 -28.86 -16.65
CA LYS A 62 6.92 -29.39 -15.96
C LYS A 62 7.70 -28.29 -15.22
N GLU A 63 7.89 -27.15 -15.86
CA GLU A 63 8.62 -26.00 -15.30
C GLU A 63 7.79 -25.26 -14.24
N PHE A 64 6.46 -25.27 -14.38
CA PHE A 64 5.54 -24.77 -13.35
C PHE A 64 5.62 -25.59 -12.05
N GLU A 65 5.71 -26.92 -12.16
CA GLU A 65 5.79 -27.80 -10.99
C GLU A 65 7.12 -27.70 -10.24
N GLU A 66 8.25 -27.53 -10.94
CA GLU A 66 9.57 -27.32 -10.33
C GLU A 66 9.60 -26.01 -9.54
N ARG A 67 9.22 -24.89 -10.15
CA ARG A 67 9.25 -23.59 -9.45
C ARG A 67 8.24 -23.48 -8.32
N LYS A 68 7.14 -24.26 -8.36
CA LYS A 68 6.19 -24.34 -7.26
C LYS A 68 6.79 -25.04 -6.03
N LYS A 69 7.62 -26.07 -6.24
CA LYS A 69 8.31 -26.79 -5.17
C LYS A 69 9.39 -25.95 -4.51
N ASP A 70 10.11 -25.12 -5.26
CA ASP A 70 11.16 -24.25 -4.71
C ASP A 70 10.62 -23.09 -3.84
N LEU A 71 9.34 -22.75 -3.98
CA LEU A 71 8.67 -21.66 -3.25
C LEU A 71 7.83 -22.14 -2.04
N THR A 72 7.84 -23.44 -1.74
CA THR A 72 7.18 -24.05 -0.57
C THR A 72 8.22 -24.45 0.46
#